data_AF-K0BCS2-F1
#
_entry.id   AF-K0BCS2-F1
#
_cell.length_a   1.000
_cell.length_b   1.000
_cell.length_c   1.000
_cell.angle_alpha   90.00
_cell.angle_beta   90.00
_cell.angle_gamma   90.00
#
_symmetry.space_group_name_H-M   'P 1'
#
loop_
_entity.id
_entity.type
_entity.pdbx_description
1 polymer ?
#
loop_
_entity_poly.entity_id
_entity_poly.type
_entity_poly.pdbx_seq_one_letter_code
_entity_poly.pdbx_strand_id
1 'polypeptide(L)'
;MKPTILFIIIIPIIIAVAFSVFLVSSFKEENPQNTSEDQRNEIAWQLLQKTYLEQECREKFIGQSEELEKCFDRIEEEQRLNPPTMP
;
A
#
# COMPACT_ATOMS: atom_id res chain seq x y z
N MET A 1 -47.86 4.17 5.81
CA MET A 1 -46.89 3.46 6.67
C MET A 1 -46.68 4.31 7.93
N LYS A 2 -46.67 3.70 9.12
CA LYS A 2 -46.58 4.45 10.39
C LYS A 2 -45.22 5.17 10.47
N PRO A 3 -45.18 6.46 10.81
CA PRO A 3 -43.94 7.26 10.82
C PRO A 3 -42.86 6.69 11.74
N THR A 4 -43.26 5.92 12.75
CA THR A 4 -42.37 5.19 13.67
C THR A 4 -41.41 4.25 12.96
N ILE A 5 -41.82 3.60 11.87
CA ILE A 5 -40.98 2.64 11.13
C ILE A 5 -39.84 3.37 10.39
N LEU A 6 -40.11 4.58 9.89
CA LEU A 6 -39.10 5.41 9.23
C LEU A 6 -38.00 5.82 10.21
N PHE A 7 -38.34 6.23 11.43
CA PHE A 7 -37.35 6.63 12.44
C PHE A 7 -36.45 5.46 12.90
N ILE A 8 -37.00 4.25 13.02
CA ILE A 8 -36.24 3.06 13.43
C ILE A 8 -35.15 2.70 12.41
N ILE A 9 -35.38 2.95 11.12
CA ILE A 9 -34.41 2.63 10.05
C ILE A 9 -33.40 3.77 9.87
N ILE A 10 -33.83 5.02 9.98
CA ILE A 10 -32.98 6.19 9.68
C ILE A 10 -31.95 6.45 10.79
N ILE A 11 -32.33 6.32 12.06
CA ILE A 11 -31.45 6.58 13.21
C ILE A 11 -30.18 5.71 13.21
N PRO A 12 -30.23 4.36 13.04
CA PRO A 12 -29.02 3.55 13.05
C PRO A 12 -28.08 3.86 11.88
N ILE A 13 -28.62 4.27 10.71
CA ILE A 13 -27.81 4.66 9.56
C ILE A 13 -27.02 5.93 9.86
N ILE A 14 -27.65 6.94 10.47
CA ILE A 14 -26.99 8.20 10.83
C ILE A 14 -25.88 7.96 11.87
N ILE A 15 -26.15 7.12 12.87
CA ILE A 15 -25.16 6.77 13.90
C ILE A 15 -23.97 6.03 13.27
N ALA A 16 -24.21 5.07 12.38
CA ALA A 16 -23.16 4.32 11.71
C ALA A 16 -22.25 5.22 10.86
N VAL A 17 -22.84 6.19 10.14
CA VAL A 17 -22.08 7.16 9.33
C VAL A 17 -21.30 8.13 10.22
N ALA A 18 -21.87 8.60 11.33
CA ALA A 18 -21.15 9.47 12.27
C ALA A 18 -19.96 8.74 12.91
N PHE A 19 -20.12 7.45 13.25
CA PHE A 19 -19.06 6.63 13.84
C PHE A 19 -17.93 6.34 12.85
N SER A 20 -18.24 6.08 11.58
CA SER A 20 -17.21 5.81 10.57
C SER A 20 -16.36 7.05 10.27
N VAL A 21 -16.98 8.23 10.19
CA VAL A 21 -16.25 9.50 10.00
C VAL A 21 -15.34 9.82 11.20
N PHE A 22 -15.83 9.59 12.43
CA PHE A 22 -15.07 9.83 13.66
C PHE A 22 -13.87 8.89 13.84
N LEU A 23 -14.02 7.61 13.47
CA LEU A 23 -12.91 6.66 13.49
C LEU A 23 -11.83 7.05 12.47
N VAL A 24 -12.23 7.41 11.24
CA VAL A 24 -11.28 7.81 10.19
C VAL A 24 -10.50 9.08 10.56
N SER A 25 -11.11 10.05 11.25
CA SER A 25 -10.40 11.24 11.72
C SER A 25 -9.43 10.97 12.88
N SER A 26 -9.67 9.93 13.68
CA SER A 26 -8.82 9.56 14.83
C SER A 26 -7.57 8.75 14.42
N PHE A 27 -7.53 8.20 13.21
CA PHE A 27 -6.29 7.63 12.62
C PHE A 27 -5.38 8.70 12.01
N LYS A 28 -5.80 9.97 12.02
CA LYS A 28 -5.04 11.10 11.48
C LYS A 28 -4.28 11.85 12.57
N GLU A 29 -3.66 11.11 13.49
CA GLU A 29 -2.72 11.65 14.48
C GLU A 29 -1.32 11.17 14.10
N GLU A 30 -0.68 11.93 13.22
CA GLU A 30 0.75 11.79 12.89
C GLU A 30 1.58 12.09 14.14
N ASN A 31 1.99 11.03 14.82
CA ASN A 31 3.05 11.07 15.81
C ASN A 31 4.39 11.16 15.04
N PRO A 32 5.16 12.26 15.14
CA PRO A 32 6.36 12.48 14.31
C PRO A 32 7.47 11.44 14.54
N GLN A 33 7.37 10.62 15.59
CA GLN A 33 8.28 9.51 15.84
C GLN A 33 8.01 8.29 14.92
N ASN A 34 6.72 7.99 14.64
CA ASN A 34 6.29 6.84 13.83
C ASN A 34 6.52 7.08 12.33
N THR A 35 6.40 8.31 11.85
CA THR A 35 6.66 8.66 10.45
C THR A 35 8.07 8.26 10.01
N SER A 36 9.07 8.35 10.90
CA SER A 36 10.46 7.96 10.60
C SER A 36 10.67 6.45 10.53
N GLU A 37 9.90 5.65 11.27
CA GLU A 37 9.96 4.19 11.21
C GLU A 37 9.20 3.65 10.00
N ASP A 38 8.03 4.21 9.72
CA ASP A 38 7.24 3.84 8.54
C ASP A 38 7.98 4.16 7.24
N GLN A 39 8.62 5.33 7.16
CA GLN A 39 9.41 5.72 5.99
C GLN A 39 10.66 4.83 5.81
N ARG A 40 11.35 4.45 6.91
CA ARG A 40 12.46 3.46 6.86
C ARG A 40 11.99 2.07 6.44
N ASN A 41 10.84 1.63 6.95
CA ASN A 41 10.24 0.36 6.60
C ASN A 41 9.81 0.36 5.13
N GLU A 42 9.26 1.44 4.61
CA GLU A 42 8.83 1.56 3.22
C GLU A 42 10.03 1.51 2.26
N ILE A 43 11.14 2.17 2.60
CA ILE A 43 12.41 2.07 1.86
C ILE A 43 12.96 0.63 1.92
N ALA A 44 12.92 -0.01 3.09
CA ALA A 44 13.35 -1.39 3.23
C ALA A 44 12.48 -2.36 2.41
N TRP A 45 11.17 -2.15 2.39
CA TRP A 45 10.22 -2.91 1.57
C TRP A 45 10.47 -2.72 0.08
N GLN A 46 10.76 -1.50 -0.37
CA GLN A 46 11.08 -1.22 -1.78
C GLN A 46 12.41 -1.87 -2.21
N LEU A 47 13.42 -1.87 -1.35
CA LEU A 47 14.69 -2.58 -1.60
C LEU A 47 14.49 -4.10 -1.65
N LEU A 48 13.70 -4.65 -0.71
CA LEU A 48 13.34 -6.08 -0.71
C LEU A 48 12.57 -6.47 -1.97
N GLN A 49 11.67 -5.60 -2.44
CA GLN A 49 10.87 -5.85 -3.64
C GLN A 49 11.75 -6.01 -4.89
N LYS A 50 12.78 -5.16 -5.06
CA LYS A 50 13.74 -5.33 -6.16
C LYS A 50 14.42 -6.69 -6.10
N THR A 51 14.97 -7.06 -4.93
CA THR A 51 15.68 -8.34 -4.78
C THR A 51 14.78 -9.56 -5.03
N TYR A 52 13.52 -9.48 -4.60
CA TYR A 52 12.53 -10.53 -4.83
C TYR A 52 12.21 -10.68 -6.32
N LEU A 53 11.96 -9.57 -7.01
CA LEU A 53 11.67 -9.58 -8.45
C LEU A 53 12.87 -10.09 -9.26
N GLU A 54 14.09 -9.73 -8.88
CA GLU A 54 15.29 -10.25 -9.51
C GLU A 54 15.44 -11.76 -9.29
N GLN A 55 15.12 -12.26 -8.09
CA GLN A 55 15.13 -13.69 -7.83
C GLN A 55 14.07 -14.42 -8.67
N GLU A 56 12.87 -13.86 -8.78
CA GLU A 56 11.81 -14.42 -9.63
C GLU A 56 12.24 -14.48 -11.11
N CYS A 57 12.91 -13.44 -11.63
CA CYS A 57 13.49 -13.47 -12.97
C CYS A 57 14.50 -14.62 -13.12
N ARG A 58 15.40 -14.81 -12.14
CA ARG A 58 16.39 -15.90 -12.16
C ARG A 58 15.73 -17.26 -12.16
N GLU A 59 14.69 -17.46 -11.37
CA GLU A 59 13.95 -18.73 -11.28
C GLU A 59 13.14 -19.01 -12.55
N LYS A 60 12.56 -17.98 -13.16
CA LYS A 60 11.71 -18.10 -14.34
C LYS A 60 12.49 -18.28 -15.64
N PHE A 61 13.66 -17.67 -15.76
CA PHE A 61 14.50 -17.68 -16.96
C PHE A 61 15.81 -18.46 -16.76
N ILE A 62 15.80 -19.51 -15.92
CA ILE A 62 16.96 -20.39 -15.73
C ILE A 62 17.43 -20.93 -17.09
N GLY A 63 18.71 -20.69 -17.41
CA GLY A 63 19.33 -21.15 -18.66
C GLY A 63 18.96 -20.33 -19.90
N GLN A 64 18.17 -19.27 -19.76
CA GLN A 64 17.74 -18.36 -20.83
C GLN A 64 18.30 -16.96 -20.57
N SER A 65 19.56 -16.74 -20.97
CA SER A 65 20.31 -15.53 -20.59
C SER A 65 19.74 -14.24 -21.18
N GLU A 66 19.21 -14.28 -22.41
CA GLU A 66 18.67 -13.10 -23.09
C GLU A 66 17.34 -12.64 -22.46
N GLU A 67 16.46 -13.59 -22.14
CA GLU A 67 15.20 -13.33 -21.47
C GLU A 67 15.40 -12.89 -20.02
N LEU A 68 16.42 -13.43 -19.35
CA LEU A 68 16.82 -13.02 -18.01
C LEU A 68 17.30 -11.56 -17.99
N GLU A 69 18.16 -11.17 -18.94
CA GLU A 69 18.65 -9.79 -19.07
C GLU A 69 17.50 -8.82 -19.32
N LYS A 70 16.59 -9.13 -20.25
CA LYS A 70 15.37 -8.33 -20.49
C LYS A 70 14.47 -8.21 -19.26
N CYS A 71 14.45 -9.23 -18.40
CA CYS A 71 13.68 -9.22 -17.16
C CYS A 71 14.29 -8.25 -16.14
N PHE A 72 15.62 -8.25 -15.99
CA PHE A 72 16.32 -7.30 -15.14
C PHE A 72 16.22 -5.86 -15.64
N ASP A 73 16.39 -5.63 -16.95
CA ASP A 73 16.26 -4.30 -17.56
C ASP A 73 14.89 -3.70 -17.29
N ARG A 74 13.83 -4.53 -17.35
CA ARG A 74 12.47 -4.10 -17.00
C ARG A 74 12.37 -3.72 -15.52
N ILE A 75 12.89 -4.54 -14.60
CA ILE A 75 12.86 -4.22 -13.17
C ILE A 75 13.59 -2.91 -12.89
N GLU A 76 14.74 -2.71 -13.52
CA GLU A 76 15.52 -1.49 -13.39
C GLU A 76 14.76 -0.27 -13.92
N GLU A 77 14.11 -0.37 -15.07
CA GLU A 77 13.32 0.73 -15.63
C GLU A 77 12.11 1.07 -14.76
N GLU A 78 11.40 0.07 -14.21
CA GLU A 78 10.30 0.28 -13.27
C GLU A 78 10.77 0.95 -11.97
N GLN A 79 11.96 0.58 -11.48
CA GLN A 79 12.61 1.22 -10.32
C GLN A 79 13.10 2.64 -10.65
N ARG A 80 13.50 2.91 -11.89
CA ARG A 80 13.87 4.25 -12.35
C ARG A 80 12.66 5.17 -12.44
N LEU A 81 11.51 4.64 -12.84
CA LEU A 81 10.24 5.36 -12.92
C LEU A 81 9.63 5.61 -11.53
N ASN A 82 9.86 4.70 -10.59
CA ASN A 82 9.39 4.79 -9.21
C ASN A 82 10.56 4.63 -8.23
N PRO A 83 11.49 5.60 -8.18
CA PRO A 83 12.62 5.50 -7.29
C PRO A 83 12.14 5.52 -5.83
N PRO A 84 12.83 4.82 -4.93
CA PRO A 84 12.50 4.88 -3.52
C PRO A 84 12.55 6.34 -3.06
N THR A 85 11.46 6.82 -2.46
CA THR A 85 11.37 8.19 -1.97
C THR A 85 12.36 8.33 -0.82
N MET A 86 13.45 9.05 -1.08
CA MET A 86 14.48 9.35 -0.08
C MET A 86 13.83 10.01 1.15
N PRO A 87 14.35 9.74 2.35
CA PRO A 87 14.02 10.52 3.54
C PRO A 87 14.59 11.94 3.48
#